data_AF-A0A128F3D2-F1
#
_entry.id   AF-A0A128F3D2-F1
#
_cell.length_a   1.000
_cell.length_b   1.000
_cell.length_c   1.000
_cell.angle_alpha   90.00
_cell.angle_beta   90.00
_cell.angle_gamma   90.00
#
_symmetry.space_group_name_H-M   'P 1'
#
loop_
_entity.id
_entity.type
_entity.pdbx_description
1 polymer ?
#
loop_
_entity_poly.entity_id
_entity_poly.type
_entity_poly.pdbx_seq_one_letter_code
_entity_poly.pdbx_strand_id
1 'polypeptide(L)'
;MINKQSRLWIDTDITIGAHHKFLQYKDVDDGYALGSLMHSSEIEILGISSTRGNTDDINESTQIAKQFVQDFGANSYKVYQGAGTDFKQDADSIPDAVSELAKQLEQGPMTILAIGALTNIALLLKARPDLAGKIEKVVAVAGRESVDEIFKSGTFQLKPFRDLNFEFDTAAFEAVLKSGVPVVLVPFGVCKKVWVDFEDLAKLRKQGPMGSFLARHAMGWWAEWEIIFGARQGFNPFDMVAAAYVLSPSWFTQETRFAHIVSAPSDTEKGVNKPYLVCNEEATGYPVSYCVDVESGVKADMLARLSKQTIAQQVLGLSHINVIVDDVEAAADYYQRVLGFERAQDEQSNAMYYPGVTMQSFALDAGLGKQQVELDVLFIKHPNAGIYIELMHYRKPQGSSELPPQPKTYDLGGPRHIAMEVANCNEVFHYLKEQEGVRMINPSEDYHPVELDGFPITFFYWIDRYGIQWEMEEGRRVGVSRGIV
;
A
#
# COMPACT_ATOMS: atom_id res chain seq x y z
N MET A 1 -9.12 -7.54 -12.32
CA MET A 1 -8.14 -6.48 -12.63
C MET A 1 -7.45 -6.14 -11.33
N ILE A 2 -6.15 -6.40 -11.20
CA ILE A 2 -5.39 -5.80 -10.10
C ILE A 2 -5.09 -4.39 -10.60
N ASN A 3 -5.83 -3.40 -10.10
CA ASN A 3 -5.54 -2.00 -10.40
C ASN A 3 -4.15 -1.67 -9.86
N LYS A 4 -3.40 -0.79 -10.55
CA LYS A 4 -2.16 -0.24 -10.00
C LYS A 4 -2.42 0.28 -8.59
N GLN A 5 -1.58 -0.12 -7.63
CA GLN A 5 -1.73 0.31 -6.25
C GLN A 5 -1.63 1.83 -6.16
N SER A 6 -2.45 2.45 -5.33
CA SER A 6 -2.35 3.89 -5.05
C SER A 6 -1.21 4.13 -4.08
N ARG A 7 -0.28 5.02 -4.45
CA ARG A 7 0.87 5.41 -3.63
C ARG A 7 0.39 6.24 -2.44
N LEU A 8 0.73 5.81 -1.22
CA LEU A 8 0.27 6.42 0.01
C LEU A 8 1.42 6.71 0.98
N TRP A 9 1.39 7.92 1.54
CA TRP A 9 2.10 8.27 2.77
C TRP A 9 1.10 8.45 3.91
N ILE A 10 1.43 7.97 5.11
CA ILE A 10 0.57 8.09 6.29
C ILE A 10 1.27 8.94 7.36
N ASP A 11 0.65 10.02 7.79
CA ASP A 11 1.08 10.89 8.89
C ASP A 11 0.12 10.69 10.08
N THR A 12 0.61 10.09 11.16
CA THR A 12 -0.20 9.53 12.25
C THR A 12 0.34 9.92 13.62
N ASP A 13 -0.55 10.18 14.56
CA ASP A 13 -0.26 10.47 15.96
C ASP A 13 -0.68 9.30 16.88
N ILE A 14 -0.54 8.07 16.35
CA ILE A 14 -0.92 6.82 17.03
C ILE A 14 -0.46 6.73 18.48
N THR A 15 -1.42 6.41 19.35
CA THR A 15 -1.19 6.21 20.78
C THR A 15 -1.78 4.91 21.33
N ILE A 16 -2.19 3.99 20.44
CA ILE A 16 -2.82 2.74 20.85
C ILE A 16 -1.96 1.94 21.83
N GLY A 17 -2.58 1.55 22.94
CA GLY A 17 -1.92 0.76 23.99
C GLY A 17 -1.04 1.54 24.96
N ALA A 18 -0.88 2.86 24.78
CA ALA A 18 -0.34 3.72 25.82
C ALA A 18 -1.41 4.11 26.85
N HIS A 19 -0.95 4.45 28.07
CA HIS A 19 -1.80 4.81 29.20
C HIS A 19 -1.26 6.06 29.88
N HIS A 20 -2.12 7.05 30.17
CA HIS A 20 -1.71 8.23 30.93
C HIS A 20 -1.65 7.96 32.45
N LYS A 21 -2.64 7.21 32.98
CA LYS A 21 -2.83 6.77 34.38
C LYS A 21 -3.72 5.51 34.41
N PHE A 22 -3.92 4.89 35.58
CA PHE A 22 -4.62 3.60 35.77
C PHE A 22 -6.07 3.53 35.18
N LEU A 23 -6.68 4.66 34.78
CA LEU A 23 -8.08 4.75 34.31
C LEU A 23 -8.30 5.69 33.11
N GLN A 24 -7.24 6.17 32.43
CA GLN A 24 -7.37 6.99 31.21
C GLN A 24 -6.70 6.27 30.06
N TYR A 25 -7.51 5.79 29.13
CA TYR A 25 -7.06 5.12 27.92
C TYR A 25 -6.73 6.18 26.87
N LYS A 26 -5.71 5.93 26.05
CA LYS A 26 -5.43 6.77 24.88
C LYS A 26 -6.23 6.30 23.68
N ASP A 27 -6.30 7.16 22.68
CA ASP A 27 -6.99 6.86 21.43
C ASP A 27 -6.44 5.60 20.78
N VAL A 28 -7.31 4.90 20.07
CA VAL A 28 -7.04 3.63 19.40
C VAL A 28 -7.27 3.69 17.89
N ASP A 29 -7.90 4.74 17.37
CA ASP A 29 -8.45 4.78 16.02
C ASP A 29 -7.37 4.83 14.92
N ASP A 30 -6.24 5.52 15.13
CA ASP A 30 -5.04 5.43 14.28
C ASP A 30 -4.63 3.97 14.01
N GLY A 31 -4.73 3.10 15.03
CA GLY A 31 -4.39 1.68 14.93
C GLY A 31 -5.35 0.91 14.01
N TYR A 32 -6.62 1.29 13.98
CA TYR A 32 -7.60 0.75 13.03
C TYR A 32 -7.33 1.26 11.60
N ALA A 33 -6.96 2.53 11.46
CA ALA A 33 -6.57 3.12 10.18
C ALA A 33 -5.33 2.42 9.59
N LEU A 34 -4.21 2.38 10.33
CA LEU A 34 -2.98 1.71 9.91
C LEU A 34 -3.21 0.23 9.60
N GLY A 35 -3.86 -0.50 10.52
CA GLY A 35 -4.06 -1.94 10.35
C GLY A 35 -4.88 -2.29 9.10
N SER A 36 -5.91 -1.50 8.79
CA SER A 36 -6.75 -1.74 7.62
C SER A 36 -6.00 -1.46 6.32
N LEU A 37 -5.18 -0.39 6.28
CA LEU A 37 -4.37 -0.03 5.11
C LEU A 37 -3.23 -1.04 4.85
N MET A 38 -2.58 -1.55 5.90
CA MET A 38 -1.51 -2.56 5.77
C MET A 38 -1.99 -3.87 5.13
N HIS A 39 -3.29 -4.17 5.22
CA HIS A 39 -3.90 -5.36 4.64
C HIS A 39 -4.70 -5.05 3.36
N SER A 40 -4.46 -3.90 2.74
CA SER A 40 -5.17 -3.46 1.53
C SER A 40 -4.26 -3.55 0.31
N SER A 41 -4.53 -4.50 -0.58
CA SER A 41 -3.75 -4.69 -1.80
C SER A 41 -3.95 -3.57 -2.82
N GLU A 42 -4.90 -2.69 -2.61
CA GLU A 42 -5.15 -1.51 -3.44
C GLU A 42 -4.14 -0.37 -3.15
N ILE A 43 -3.39 -0.45 -2.06
CA ILE A 43 -2.52 0.61 -1.56
C ILE A 43 -1.07 0.16 -1.45
N GLU A 44 -0.16 1.03 -1.88
CA GLU A 44 1.27 0.92 -1.62
C GLU A 44 1.66 1.95 -0.55
N ILE A 45 1.99 1.49 0.66
CA ILE A 45 2.47 2.36 1.74
C ILE A 45 3.97 2.62 1.52
N LEU A 46 4.32 3.84 1.12
CA LEU A 46 5.69 4.27 0.83
C LEU A 46 6.47 4.69 2.08
N GLY A 47 5.75 5.09 3.13
CA GLY A 47 6.32 5.53 4.39
C GLY A 47 5.26 5.97 5.38
N ILE A 48 5.63 5.96 6.65
CA ILE A 48 4.79 6.40 7.76
C ILE A 48 5.57 7.45 8.56
N SER A 49 4.98 8.60 8.81
CA SER A 49 5.51 9.59 9.74
C SER A 49 4.69 9.64 11.03
N SER A 50 5.38 9.79 12.15
CA SER A 50 4.72 10.18 13.39
C SER A 50 4.50 11.69 13.42
N THR A 51 3.38 12.11 14.01
CA THR A 51 3.09 13.51 14.32
C THR A 51 2.55 13.62 15.75
N ARG A 52 2.16 14.83 16.16
CA ARG A 52 1.55 15.10 17.47
C ARG A 52 0.05 15.35 17.33
N GLY A 53 -0.67 15.23 18.42
CA GLY A 53 -2.14 15.31 18.47
C GLY A 53 -2.67 14.65 19.74
N ASN A 54 -2.90 13.34 19.67
CA ASN A 54 -3.22 12.44 20.78
C ASN A 54 -2.16 12.45 21.89
N THR A 55 -0.93 12.86 21.57
CA THR A 55 0.14 13.14 22.54
C THR A 55 0.99 14.34 22.12
N ASP A 56 1.47 15.10 23.11
CA ASP A 56 2.45 16.18 22.90
C ASP A 56 3.88 15.63 22.74
N ASP A 57 4.15 14.40 23.19
CA ASP A 57 5.46 13.77 23.09
C ASP A 57 5.60 13.01 21.78
N ILE A 58 6.27 13.64 20.81
CA ILE A 58 6.55 13.04 19.50
C ILE A 58 7.31 11.70 19.62
N ASN A 59 8.12 11.50 20.66
CA ASN A 59 8.86 10.25 20.83
C ASN A 59 7.90 9.10 21.17
N GLU A 60 6.87 9.36 21.97
CA GLU A 60 5.86 8.35 22.33
C GLU A 60 5.13 7.86 21.07
N SER A 61 4.57 8.77 20.27
CA SER A 61 3.90 8.42 19.01
C SER A 61 4.85 7.66 18.07
N THR A 62 6.10 8.13 17.93
CA THR A 62 7.11 7.47 17.10
C THR A 62 7.40 6.03 17.53
N GLN A 63 7.57 5.79 18.83
CA GLN A 63 7.87 4.44 19.34
C GLN A 63 6.68 3.51 19.17
N ILE A 64 5.45 4.00 19.41
CA ILE A 64 4.22 3.20 19.22
C ILE A 64 4.04 2.85 17.74
N ALA A 65 4.20 3.81 16.84
CA ALA A 65 4.14 3.56 15.40
C ALA A 65 5.17 2.52 14.95
N LYS A 66 6.43 2.65 15.40
CA LYS A 66 7.50 1.68 15.11
C LYS A 66 7.16 0.29 15.60
N GLN A 67 6.67 0.17 16.83
CA GLN A 67 6.30 -1.13 17.40
C GLN A 67 5.10 -1.74 16.66
N PHE A 68 4.08 -0.95 16.35
CA PHE A 68 2.90 -1.41 15.62
C PHE A 68 3.26 -1.93 14.22
N VAL A 69 4.10 -1.20 13.49
CA VAL A 69 4.61 -1.62 12.17
C VAL A 69 5.50 -2.86 12.29
N GLN A 70 6.33 -2.96 13.32
CA GLN A 70 7.16 -4.14 13.55
C GLN A 70 6.32 -5.38 13.84
N ASP A 71 5.23 -5.24 14.59
CA ASP A 71 4.38 -6.37 15.00
C ASP A 71 3.44 -6.85 13.89
N PHE A 72 2.99 -5.93 13.01
CA PHE A 72 1.91 -6.22 12.08
C PHE A 72 2.14 -5.80 10.62
N GLY A 73 3.14 -4.97 10.35
CA GLY A 73 3.43 -4.45 9.01
C GLY A 73 4.43 -5.31 8.23
N ALA A 74 4.58 -5.00 6.94
CA ALA A 74 5.64 -5.57 6.11
C ALA A 74 7.01 -5.00 6.50
N ASN A 75 8.08 -5.81 6.34
CA ASN A 75 9.45 -5.38 6.63
C ASN A 75 9.92 -4.15 5.83
N SER A 76 9.27 -3.90 4.68
CA SER A 76 9.50 -2.74 3.82
C SER A 76 8.96 -1.44 4.44
N TYR A 77 7.93 -1.49 5.29
CA TYR A 77 7.35 -0.30 5.90
C TYR A 77 8.34 0.31 6.90
N LYS A 78 8.54 1.63 6.78
CA LYS A 78 9.44 2.41 7.62
C LYS A 78 8.67 3.55 8.30
N VAL A 79 9.00 3.78 9.57
CA VAL A 79 8.44 4.85 10.40
C VAL A 79 9.51 5.90 10.67
N TYR A 80 9.18 7.14 10.38
CA TYR A 80 10.06 8.29 10.52
C TYR A 80 9.52 9.28 11.54
N GLN A 81 10.40 9.89 12.33
CA GLN A 81 10.00 10.81 13.39
C GLN A 81 9.69 12.20 12.81
N GLY A 82 8.50 12.71 13.14
CA GLY A 82 8.07 14.06 12.78
C GLY A 82 8.51 15.18 13.73
N ALA A 83 7.85 16.32 13.61
CA ALA A 83 8.15 17.51 14.38
C ALA A 83 7.75 17.40 15.86
N GLY A 84 8.68 17.71 16.76
CA GLY A 84 8.41 17.81 18.20
C GLY A 84 7.82 19.15 18.66
N THR A 85 7.63 20.11 17.75
CA THR A 85 7.11 21.45 18.03
C THR A 85 6.17 21.90 16.93
N ASP A 86 5.26 22.82 17.26
CA ASP A 86 4.24 23.30 16.32
C ASP A 86 4.90 24.04 15.15
N PHE A 87 4.18 24.11 14.03
CA PHE A 87 4.63 24.78 12.83
C PHE A 87 4.89 26.26 13.12
N LYS A 88 6.05 26.73 12.68
CA LYS A 88 6.39 28.15 12.68
C LYS A 88 6.92 28.54 11.32
N GLN A 89 6.51 29.72 10.87
CA GLN A 89 6.96 30.27 9.59
C GLN A 89 8.49 30.48 9.54
N ASP A 90 9.15 30.62 10.69
CA ASP A 90 10.60 30.76 10.86
C ASP A 90 11.31 29.46 11.29
N ALA A 91 10.63 28.30 11.27
CA ALA A 91 11.25 27.01 11.60
C ALA A 91 12.38 26.62 10.61
N ASP A 92 13.62 26.49 11.09
CA ASP A 92 14.78 26.17 10.24
C ASP A 92 15.13 24.67 10.22
N SER A 93 14.64 23.89 11.20
CA SER A 93 14.91 22.46 11.30
C SER A 93 13.86 21.64 10.56
N ILE A 94 14.30 20.71 9.72
CA ILE A 94 13.45 19.75 9.01
C ILE A 94 13.58 18.37 9.68
N PRO A 95 12.49 17.79 10.23
CA PRO A 95 12.51 16.43 10.79
C PRO A 95 12.83 15.35 9.75
N ASP A 96 13.25 14.17 10.21
CA ASP A 96 13.52 13.01 9.35
C ASP A 96 12.29 12.64 8.51
N ALA A 97 11.10 12.64 9.11
CA ALA A 97 9.85 12.38 8.41
C ALA A 97 9.64 13.30 7.20
N VAL A 98 9.91 14.59 7.36
CA VAL A 98 9.71 15.59 6.28
C VAL A 98 10.74 15.40 5.17
N SER A 99 11.99 15.06 5.54
CA SER A 99 13.05 14.77 4.57
C SER A 99 12.73 13.52 3.74
N GLU A 100 12.24 12.46 4.37
CA GLU A 100 11.89 11.20 3.68
C GLU A 100 10.59 11.32 2.88
N LEU A 101 9.60 12.07 3.38
CA LEU A 101 8.40 12.42 2.63
C LEU A 101 8.75 13.16 1.32
N ALA A 102 9.68 14.12 1.38
CA ALA A 102 10.17 14.84 0.20
C ALA A 102 10.82 13.90 -0.83
N LYS A 103 11.67 12.95 -0.37
CA LYS A 103 12.31 11.95 -1.24
C LYS A 103 11.30 11.05 -1.93
N GLN A 104 10.24 10.64 -1.24
CA GLN A 104 9.18 9.82 -1.85
C GLN A 104 8.37 10.60 -2.90
N LEU A 105 8.08 11.89 -2.64
CA LEU A 105 7.44 12.76 -3.64
C LEU A 105 8.35 12.99 -4.85
N GLU A 106 9.67 13.04 -4.67
CA GLU A 106 10.61 13.17 -5.80
C GLU A 106 10.48 12.01 -6.79
N GLN A 107 10.19 10.80 -6.30
CA GLN A 107 10.02 9.59 -7.11
C GLN A 107 8.68 9.50 -7.83
N GLY A 108 7.64 10.19 -7.35
CA GLY A 108 6.36 10.25 -8.05
C GLY A 108 5.24 10.84 -7.19
N PRO A 109 4.10 11.20 -7.82
CA PRO A 109 2.94 11.69 -7.09
C PRO A 109 2.38 10.67 -6.12
N MET A 110 1.83 11.14 -5.00
CA MET A 110 1.14 10.29 -4.03
C MET A 110 0.09 11.03 -3.21
N THR A 111 -0.82 10.27 -2.62
CA THR A 111 -1.78 10.76 -1.63
C THR A 111 -1.14 10.75 -0.24
N ILE A 112 -1.47 11.75 0.59
CA ILE A 112 -1.07 11.82 2.00
C ILE A 112 -2.32 11.65 2.86
N LEU A 113 -2.37 10.60 3.68
CA LEU A 113 -3.34 10.46 4.76
C LEU A 113 -2.77 11.11 6.02
N ALA A 114 -3.35 12.22 6.46
CA ALA A 114 -2.91 12.95 7.64
C ALA A 114 -3.97 12.86 8.73
N ILE A 115 -3.77 11.88 9.61
CA ILE A 115 -4.69 11.54 10.70
C ILE A 115 -4.27 12.13 12.06
N GLY A 116 -3.18 12.91 12.08
CA GLY A 116 -2.81 13.79 13.20
C GLY A 116 -2.68 15.26 12.80
N ALA A 117 -1.93 16.05 13.57
CA ALA A 117 -1.65 17.46 13.24
C ALA A 117 -0.84 17.59 11.94
N LEU A 118 -1.19 18.56 11.08
CA LEU A 118 -0.56 18.74 9.75
C LEU A 118 0.84 19.38 9.78
N THR A 119 1.51 19.42 10.94
CA THR A 119 2.79 20.09 11.14
C THR A 119 3.85 19.61 10.14
N ASN A 120 3.97 18.29 9.94
CA ASN A 120 4.94 17.72 9.00
C ASN A 120 4.68 18.15 7.55
N ILE A 121 3.40 18.18 7.13
CA ILE A 121 3.00 18.58 5.78
C ILE A 121 3.24 20.09 5.56
N ALA A 122 2.93 20.93 6.55
CA ALA A 122 3.20 22.35 6.48
C ALA A 122 4.72 22.65 6.39
N LEU A 123 5.54 21.94 7.17
CA LEU A 123 7.01 22.04 7.11
C LEU A 123 7.56 21.60 5.75
N LEU A 124 7.02 20.51 5.17
CA LEU A 124 7.37 20.10 3.81
C LEU A 124 7.09 21.21 2.81
N LEU A 125 5.87 21.75 2.78
CA LEU A 125 5.45 22.75 1.80
C LEU A 125 6.20 24.06 1.95
N LYS A 126 6.62 24.40 3.17
CA LYS A 126 7.53 25.52 3.43
C LYS A 126 8.93 25.25 2.86
N ALA A 127 9.51 24.08 3.12
CA ALA A 127 10.88 23.76 2.75
C ALA A 127 11.04 23.42 1.26
N ARG A 128 10.03 22.80 0.66
CA ARG A 128 10.00 22.26 -0.71
C ARG A 128 8.68 22.59 -1.41
N PRO A 129 8.37 23.88 -1.63
CA PRO A 129 7.16 24.30 -2.33
C PRO A 129 7.08 23.75 -3.77
N ASP A 130 8.22 23.40 -4.37
CA ASP A 130 8.32 22.74 -5.67
C ASP A 130 7.65 21.36 -5.71
N LEU A 131 7.50 20.69 -4.56
CA LEU A 131 6.86 19.38 -4.46
C LEU A 131 5.34 19.43 -4.25
N ALA A 132 4.75 20.61 -4.06
CA ALA A 132 3.30 20.75 -3.83
C ALA A 132 2.48 20.12 -4.96
N GLY A 133 2.90 20.28 -6.22
CA GLY A 133 2.24 19.70 -7.39
C GLY A 133 2.36 18.18 -7.52
N LYS A 134 3.16 17.52 -6.67
CA LYS A 134 3.27 16.05 -6.59
C LYS A 134 2.41 15.46 -5.47
N ILE A 135 1.79 16.27 -4.64
CA ILE A 135 0.82 15.79 -3.64
C ILE A 135 -0.53 15.70 -4.34
N GLU A 136 -1.02 14.48 -4.58
CA GLU A 136 -2.30 14.27 -5.26
C GLU A 136 -3.46 14.83 -4.45
N LYS A 137 -3.43 14.58 -3.14
CA LYS A 137 -4.32 15.19 -2.14
C LYS A 137 -3.78 14.93 -0.72
N VAL A 138 -4.17 15.79 0.21
CA VAL A 138 -4.06 15.57 1.66
C VAL A 138 -5.46 15.23 2.18
N VAL A 139 -5.62 14.02 2.72
CA VAL A 139 -6.86 13.58 3.36
C VAL A 139 -6.70 13.75 4.86
N ALA A 140 -7.55 14.57 5.49
CA ALA A 140 -7.44 14.88 6.91
C ALA A 140 -8.78 14.74 7.65
N VAL A 141 -8.72 14.28 8.89
CA VAL A 141 -9.86 14.31 9.83
C VAL A 141 -9.89 15.69 10.47
N ALA A 142 -10.68 16.59 9.90
CA ALA A 142 -10.89 17.93 10.43
C ALA A 142 -12.11 18.61 9.80
N GLY A 143 -12.51 19.74 10.38
CA GLY A 143 -13.45 20.67 9.80
C GLY A 143 -14.88 20.48 10.29
N ARG A 144 -15.63 21.58 10.25
CA ARG A 144 -17.03 21.68 10.67
C ARG A 144 -17.81 22.63 9.78
N GLU A 145 -19.12 22.51 9.73
CA GLU A 145 -19.97 23.36 8.87
C GLU A 145 -20.09 24.79 9.42
N SER A 146 -20.06 24.94 10.75
CA SER A 146 -20.18 26.23 11.42
C SER A 146 -19.55 26.20 12.82
N VAL A 147 -19.37 27.37 13.42
CA VAL A 147 -18.93 27.49 14.82
C VAL A 147 -19.94 26.96 15.83
N ASP A 148 -21.20 26.82 15.43
CA ASP A 148 -22.30 26.29 16.26
C ASP A 148 -22.36 24.75 16.22
N GLU A 149 -21.60 24.10 15.33
CA GLU A 149 -21.52 22.66 15.30
C GLU A 149 -20.71 22.13 16.50
N ILE A 150 -21.36 21.31 17.33
CA ILE A 150 -20.80 20.76 18.55
C ILE A 150 -20.57 19.26 18.39
N PHE A 151 -19.33 18.82 18.60
CA PHE A 151 -18.94 17.41 18.46
C PHE A 151 -19.23 16.63 19.74
N LYS A 152 -20.29 15.80 19.71
CA LYS A 152 -20.65 14.87 20.78
C LYS A 152 -21.01 13.51 20.20
N SER A 153 -20.57 12.46 20.89
CA SER A 153 -20.93 11.06 20.59
C SER A 153 -21.75 10.40 21.70
N GLY A 154 -22.07 11.11 22.78
CA GLY A 154 -22.78 10.55 23.92
C GLY A 154 -23.88 11.44 24.51
N THR A 155 -24.84 10.80 25.19
CA THR A 155 -26.07 11.45 25.69
C THR A 155 -25.83 12.42 26.86
N PHE A 156 -24.78 12.22 27.65
CA PHE A 156 -24.43 13.05 28.80
C PHE A 156 -22.99 13.57 28.75
N GLN A 157 -22.40 13.62 27.55
CA GLN A 157 -21.09 14.19 27.32
C GLN A 157 -21.07 15.68 27.73
N LEU A 158 -20.41 15.96 28.86
CA LEU A 158 -20.33 17.29 29.47
C LEU A 158 -19.51 18.26 28.61
N LYS A 159 -18.33 17.80 28.16
CA LYS A 159 -17.42 18.57 27.31
C LYS A 159 -17.41 17.98 25.89
N PRO A 160 -17.72 18.79 24.85
CA PRO A 160 -17.60 18.34 23.46
C PRO A 160 -16.18 17.88 23.13
N PHE A 161 -16.06 17.02 22.12
CA PHE A 161 -14.77 16.72 21.53
C PHE A 161 -14.20 17.95 20.83
N ARG A 162 -12.86 18.04 20.83
CA ARG A 162 -12.13 19.03 20.03
C ARG A 162 -12.08 18.57 18.58
N ASP A 163 -11.93 19.51 17.67
CA ASP A 163 -11.39 19.20 16.35
C ASP A 163 -9.88 19.01 16.50
N LEU A 164 -9.48 17.89 17.10
CA LEU A 164 -8.19 17.75 17.80
C LEU A 164 -7.02 18.07 16.86
N ASN A 165 -6.96 17.44 15.69
CA ASN A 165 -5.88 17.60 14.72
C ASN A 165 -5.73 19.05 14.27
N PHE A 166 -6.85 19.72 13.97
CA PHE A 166 -6.86 21.14 13.62
C PHE A 166 -6.43 22.03 14.79
N GLU A 167 -7.04 21.84 15.96
CA GLU A 167 -6.78 22.68 17.12
C GLU A 167 -5.38 22.46 17.73
N PHE A 168 -4.72 21.35 17.39
CA PHE A 168 -3.35 21.07 17.83
C PHE A 168 -2.34 21.99 17.14
N ASP A 169 -2.46 22.18 15.82
CA ASP A 169 -1.57 23.05 15.04
C ASP A 169 -2.33 23.80 13.94
N THR A 170 -3.03 24.85 14.38
CA THR A 170 -3.86 25.68 13.50
C THR A 170 -3.03 26.43 12.45
N ALA A 171 -1.78 26.76 12.76
CA ALA A 171 -0.87 27.44 11.84
C ALA A 171 -0.43 26.51 10.71
N ALA A 172 -0.20 25.23 11.02
CA ALA A 172 0.08 24.21 10.00
C ALA A 172 -1.11 24.04 9.04
N PHE A 173 -2.34 23.93 9.56
CA PHE A 173 -3.54 23.86 8.72
C PHE A 173 -3.68 25.08 7.82
N GLU A 174 -3.47 26.28 8.34
CA GLU A 174 -3.51 27.50 7.52
C GLU A 174 -2.46 27.48 6.40
N ALA A 175 -1.24 27.01 6.70
CA ALA A 175 -0.17 26.90 5.71
C ALA A 175 -0.49 25.88 4.61
N VAL A 176 -1.04 24.72 4.96
CA VAL A 176 -1.46 23.69 3.98
C VAL A 176 -2.59 24.22 3.10
N LEU A 177 -3.62 24.86 3.66
CA LEU A 177 -4.73 25.43 2.88
C LEU A 177 -4.25 26.53 1.91
N LYS A 178 -3.29 27.36 2.34
CA LYS A 178 -2.67 28.41 1.50
C LYS A 178 -1.79 27.86 0.38
N SER A 179 -1.27 26.64 0.50
CA SER A 179 -0.32 26.07 -0.45
C SER A 179 -0.91 25.73 -1.82
N GLY A 180 -2.25 25.62 -1.91
CA GLY A 180 -2.94 25.20 -3.13
C GLY A 180 -2.94 23.68 -3.37
N VAL A 181 -2.38 22.88 -2.45
CA VAL A 181 -2.52 21.42 -2.49
C VAL A 181 -4.00 21.02 -2.35
N PRO A 182 -4.50 20.04 -3.12
CA PRO A 182 -5.86 19.55 -2.93
C PRO A 182 -6.06 18.97 -1.53
N VAL A 183 -7.00 19.51 -0.76
CA VAL A 183 -7.34 19.01 0.58
C VAL A 183 -8.71 18.35 0.56
N VAL A 184 -8.78 17.15 1.14
CA VAL A 184 -10.01 16.44 1.45
C VAL A 184 -10.21 16.46 2.95
N LEU A 185 -11.36 16.93 3.41
CA LEU A 185 -11.74 16.93 4.81
C LEU A 185 -12.79 15.84 5.06
N VAL A 186 -12.48 14.96 6.02
CA VAL A 186 -13.38 13.93 6.54
C VAL A 186 -13.84 14.38 7.93
N PRO A 187 -14.94 15.15 8.02
CA PRO A 187 -15.30 15.83 9.25
C PRO A 187 -15.93 14.86 10.27
N PHE A 188 -15.97 15.30 11.54
CA PHE A 188 -16.61 14.56 12.63
C PHE A 188 -18.06 14.15 12.31
N GLY A 189 -18.82 15.02 11.63
CA GLY A 189 -20.20 14.76 11.22
C GLY A 189 -20.37 13.52 10.32
N VAL A 190 -19.35 13.20 9.50
CA VAL A 190 -19.30 11.98 8.69
C VAL A 190 -18.78 10.81 9.53
N CYS A 191 -17.68 11.00 10.26
CA CYS A 191 -17.07 9.93 11.06
C CYS A 191 -18.03 9.34 12.10
N LYS A 192 -18.90 10.17 12.71
CA LYS A 192 -19.87 9.72 13.71
C LYS A 192 -20.96 8.79 13.17
N LYS A 193 -21.05 8.60 11.85
CA LYS A 193 -21.95 7.63 11.20
C LYS A 193 -21.42 6.20 11.30
N VAL A 194 -20.14 6.02 11.65
CA VAL A 194 -19.47 4.72 11.77
C VAL A 194 -19.19 4.41 13.25
N TRP A 195 -19.62 3.24 13.72
CA TRP A 195 -19.50 2.82 15.11
C TRP A 195 -18.88 1.43 15.22
N VAL A 196 -17.83 1.30 16.03
CA VAL A 196 -17.30 0.00 16.45
C VAL A 196 -17.92 -0.34 17.79
N ASP A 197 -18.71 -1.42 17.80
CA ASP A 197 -19.44 -1.87 18.98
C ASP A 197 -18.74 -3.07 19.66
N PHE A 198 -19.31 -3.52 20.79
CA PHE A 198 -18.75 -4.66 21.53
C PHE A 198 -18.77 -5.97 20.72
N GLU A 199 -19.77 -6.19 19.85
CA GLU A 199 -19.84 -7.38 19.02
C GLU A 199 -18.72 -7.39 17.98
N ASP A 200 -18.45 -6.23 17.37
CA ASP A 200 -17.32 -6.01 16.47
C ASP A 200 -15.99 -6.33 17.17
N LEU A 201 -15.76 -5.80 18.39
CA LEU A 201 -14.56 -6.10 19.18
C LEU A 201 -14.45 -7.60 19.52
N ALA A 202 -15.56 -8.23 19.90
CA ALA A 202 -15.59 -9.66 20.23
C ALA A 202 -15.28 -10.56 19.03
N LYS A 203 -15.74 -10.17 17.82
CA LYS A 203 -15.38 -10.81 16.55
C LYS A 203 -13.91 -10.59 16.24
N LEU A 204 -13.47 -9.32 16.21
CA LEU A 204 -12.12 -8.92 15.85
C LEU A 204 -11.06 -9.60 16.72
N ARG A 205 -11.34 -9.78 18.02
CA ARG A 205 -10.44 -10.47 18.96
C ARG A 205 -10.08 -11.90 18.54
N LYS A 206 -10.95 -12.57 17.76
CA LYS A 206 -10.75 -13.94 17.28
C LYS A 206 -10.07 -14.00 15.91
N GLN A 207 -9.83 -12.86 15.27
CA GLN A 207 -9.40 -12.76 13.89
C GLN A 207 -7.88 -12.53 13.73
N GLY A 208 -7.07 -13.30 14.45
CA GLY A 208 -5.60 -13.24 14.35
C GLY A 208 -4.93 -12.20 15.25
N PRO A 209 -3.59 -12.03 15.15
CA PRO A 209 -2.81 -11.22 16.08
C PRO A 209 -3.20 -9.74 16.11
N MET A 210 -3.33 -9.10 14.95
CA MET A 210 -3.70 -7.69 14.84
C MET A 210 -5.09 -7.44 15.43
N GLY A 211 -6.10 -8.20 14.99
CA GLY A 211 -7.45 -8.07 15.53
C GLY A 211 -7.53 -8.32 17.05
N SER A 212 -6.77 -9.30 17.56
CA SER A 212 -6.65 -9.54 19.01
C SER A 212 -6.04 -8.37 19.77
N PHE A 213 -5.01 -7.75 19.21
CA PHE A 213 -4.36 -6.57 19.77
C PHE A 213 -5.31 -5.36 19.80
N LEU A 214 -5.89 -5.01 18.64
CA LEU A 214 -6.82 -3.89 18.51
C LEU A 214 -8.02 -4.04 19.44
N ALA A 215 -8.65 -5.21 19.46
CA ALA A 215 -9.79 -5.45 20.33
C ALA A 215 -9.43 -5.34 21.82
N ARG A 216 -8.26 -5.85 22.23
CA ARG A 216 -7.82 -5.78 23.63
C ARG A 216 -7.63 -4.34 24.08
N HIS A 217 -6.97 -3.51 23.27
CA HIS A 217 -6.69 -2.13 23.63
C HIS A 217 -7.93 -1.23 23.50
N ALA A 218 -8.85 -1.54 22.58
CA ALA A 218 -10.10 -0.82 22.44
C ALA A 218 -11.13 -1.12 23.55
N MET A 219 -11.03 -2.23 24.29
CA MET A 219 -12.00 -2.55 25.36
C MET A 219 -12.04 -1.49 26.48
N GLY A 220 -10.88 -0.96 26.88
CA GLY A 220 -10.81 0.10 27.88
C GLY A 220 -11.36 1.42 27.36
N TRP A 221 -11.00 1.77 26.13
CA TRP A 221 -11.50 2.94 25.41
C TRP A 221 -13.03 2.92 25.25
N TRP A 222 -13.58 1.77 24.82
CA TRP A 222 -15.02 1.53 24.71
C TRP A 222 -15.72 1.74 26.06
N ALA A 223 -15.18 1.18 27.14
CA ALA A 223 -15.76 1.34 28.48
C ALA A 223 -15.72 2.81 28.95
N GLU A 224 -14.64 3.53 28.67
CA GLU A 224 -14.53 4.96 28.96
C GLU A 224 -15.58 5.77 28.20
N TRP A 225 -15.77 5.50 26.91
CA TRP A 225 -16.79 6.16 26.09
C TRP A 225 -18.22 5.92 26.61
N GLU A 226 -18.53 4.69 27.01
CA GLU A 226 -19.83 4.38 27.60
C GLU A 226 -20.03 5.11 28.94
N ILE A 227 -19.04 5.04 29.84
CA ILE A 227 -19.16 5.53 31.22
C ILE A 227 -19.08 7.06 31.28
N ILE A 228 -18.19 7.69 30.53
CA ILE A 228 -17.91 9.13 30.62
C ILE A 228 -18.80 9.94 29.67
N PHE A 229 -19.07 9.45 28.47
CA PHE A 229 -19.84 10.20 27.46
C PHE A 229 -21.29 9.72 27.36
N GLY A 230 -21.59 8.48 27.76
CA GLY A 230 -22.90 7.87 27.55
C GLY A 230 -23.09 7.34 26.13
N ALA A 231 -21.99 6.99 25.47
CA ALA A 231 -21.95 6.45 24.12
C ALA A 231 -22.21 4.92 24.14
N ARG A 232 -23.47 4.52 24.35
CA ARG A 232 -23.84 3.09 24.49
C ARG A 232 -23.67 2.24 23.23
N GLN A 233 -23.50 2.87 22.06
CA GLN A 233 -23.30 2.17 20.79
C GLN A 233 -21.87 1.68 20.62
N GLY A 234 -20.89 2.29 21.30
CA GLY A 234 -19.48 1.97 21.19
C GLY A 234 -18.63 3.22 21.04
N PHE A 235 -17.67 3.19 20.12
CA PHE A 235 -16.86 4.37 19.78
C PHE A 235 -16.81 4.61 18.27
N ASN A 236 -16.51 5.85 17.88
CA ASN A 236 -16.31 6.22 16.49
C ASN A 236 -14.81 6.13 16.15
N PRO A 237 -14.40 5.32 15.15
CA PRO A 237 -13.00 5.23 14.74
C PRO A 237 -12.69 6.29 13.67
N PHE A 238 -12.45 7.54 14.07
CA PHE A 238 -12.40 8.69 13.17
C PHE A 238 -11.39 8.49 12.03
N ASP A 239 -10.18 8.08 12.39
CA ASP A 239 -9.09 7.90 11.44
C ASP A 239 -9.30 6.73 10.49
N MET A 240 -10.00 5.68 10.94
CA MET A 240 -10.38 4.56 10.07
C MET A 240 -11.34 5.02 8.97
N VAL A 241 -12.20 6.02 9.24
CA VAL A 241 -13.09 6.57 8.21
C VAL A 241 -12.30 7.37 7.18
N ALA A 242 -11.27 8.11 7.59
CA ALA A 242 -10.37 8.77 6.64
C ALA A 242 -9.52 7.77 5.83
N ALA A 243 -9.06 6.68 6.45
CA ALA A 243 -8.41 5.58 5.73
C ALA A 243 -9.34 4.93 4.70
N ALA A 244 -10.63 4.76 5.01
CA ALA A 244 -11.61 4.24 4.06
C ALA A 244 -11.76 5.14 2.83
N TYR A 245 -11.68 6.46 3.00
CA TYR A 245 -11.69 7.40 1.88
C TYR A 245 -10.52 7.18 0.93
N VAL A 246 -9.32 6.93 1.48
CA VAL A 246 -8.12 6.66 0.68
C VAL A 246 -8.27 5.37 -0.14
N LEU A 247 -8.89 4.33 0.44
CA LEU A 247 -9.14 3.07 -0.25
C LEU A 247 -10.15 3.21 -1.39
N SER A 248 -11.24 3.94 -1.15
CA SER A 248 -12.33 4.07 -2.10
C SER A 248 -13.07 5.39 -1.89
N PRO A 249 -12.67 6.48 -2.60
CA PRO A 249 -13.37 7.75 -2.54
C PRO A 249 -14.84 7.66 -2.95
N SER A 250 -15.23 6.64 -3.74
CA SER A 250 -16.60 6.40 -4.16
C SER A 250 -17.54 6.00 -3.02
N TRP A 251 -17.01 5.56 -1.86
CA TRP A 251 -17.84 5.32 -0.67
C TRP A 251 -18.31 6.61 0.01
N PHE A 252 -17.87 7.78 -0.48
CA PHE A 252 -18.14 9.08 0.13
C PHE A 252 -18.88 9.99 -0.84
N THR A 253 -19.89 10.69 -0.33
CA THR A 253 -20.44 11.86 -1.01
C THR A 253 -19.62 13.07 -0.62
N GLN A 254 -19.16 13.84 -1.63
CA GLN A 254 -18.28 14.98 -1.45
C GLN A 254 -18.87 16.22 -2.11
N GLU A 255 -18.61 17.38 -1.49
CA GLU A 255 -18.96 18.68 -2.01
C GLU A 255 -17.73 19.58 -2.01
N THR A 256 -17.63 20.50 -2.97
CA THR A 256 -16.67 21.60 -2.87
C THR A 256 -17.19 22.60 -1.84
N ARG A 257 -16.40 22.82 -0.78
CA ARG A 257 -16.66 23.85 0.23
C ARG A 257 -15.44 24.75 0.39
N PHE A 258 -15.60 25.87 1.07
CA PHE A 258 -14.54 26.84 1.33
C PHE A 258 -14.20 26.84 2.81
N ALA A 259 -12.94 26.55 3.11
CA ALA A 259 -12.41 26.47 4.46
C ALA A 259 -11.94 27.84 4.96
N HIS A 260 -12.30 28.15 6.21
CA HIS A 260 -12.01 29.38 6.92
C HIS A 260 -11.55 29.08 8.34
N ILE A 261 -10.53 29.82 8.82
CA ILE A 261 -10.17 29.79 10.23
C ILE A 261 -10.83 30.98 10.91
N VAL A 262 -11.81 30.71 11.78
CA VAL A 262 -12.62 31.72 12.45
C VAL A 262 -12.40 31.64 13.95
N SER A 263 -12.15 32.79 14.60
CA SER A 263 -12.10 32.87 16.07
C SER A 263 -13.51 33.10 16.63
N ALA A 264 -13.96 32.23 17.52
CA ALA A 264 -15.27 32.31 18.16
C ALA A 264 -15.21 31.80 19.62
N PRO A 265 -16.24 32.03 20.44
CA PRO A 265 -16.30 31.49 21.81
C PRO A 265 -16.13 29.97 21.83
N SER A 266 -15.27 29.47 22.72
CA SER A 266 -14.93 28.06 22.79
C SER A 266 -16.08 27.21 23.34
N ASP A 267 -16.41 26.16 22.60
CA ASP A 267 -17.32 25.06 22.97
C ASP A 267 -16.70 24.13 24.03
N THR A 268 -15.40 24.26 24.31
CA THR A 268 -14.63 23.38 25.20
C THR A 268 -14.12 24.07 26.46
N GLU A 269 -14.11 25.40 26.49
CA GLU A 269 -13.64 26.20 27.62
C GLU A 269 -14.40 27.52 27.74
N LYS A 270 -15.06 27.74 28.88
CA LYS A 270 -15.93 28.90 29.08
C LYS A 270 -15.10 30.18 29.20
N GLY A 271 -15.48 31.21 28.44
CA GLY A 271 -14.88 32.55 28.52
C GLY A 271 -13.59 32.73 27.71
N VAL A 272 -13.22 31.72 26.91
CA VAL A 272 -12.06 31.74 26.01
C VAL A 272 -12.57 31.71 24.58
N ASN A 273 -11.96 32.47 23.67
CA ASN A 273 -12.16 32.29 22.23
C ASN A 273 -11.11 31.32 21.70
N LYS A 274 -11.49 30.47 20.74
CA LYS A 274 -10.56 29.59 20.04
C LYS A 274 -10.79 29.63 18.53
N PRO A 275 -9.80 29.23 17.72
CA PRO A 275 -9.98 29.08 16.28
C PRO A 275 -10.84 27.85 15.93
N TYR A 276 -11.58 27.96 14.83
CA TYR A 276 -12.42 26.92 14.25
C TYR A 276 -12.16 26.81 12.75
N LEU A 277 -12.03 25.59 12.23
CA LEU A 277 -11.96 25.32 10.79
C LEU A 277 -13.37 25.16 10.22
N VAL A 278 -13.98 26.28 9.82
CA VAL A 278 -15.34 26.34 9.27
C VAL A 278 -15.28 26.09 7.76
N CYS A 279 -16.09 25.16 7.26
CA CYS A 279 -16.18 24.79 5.85
C CYS A 279 -17.62 24.95 5.36
N ASN A 280 -17.86 25.99 4.55
CA ASN A 280 -19.20 26.35 4.09
C ASN A 280 -19.23 26.58 2.55
N GLU A 281 -20.38 26.92 2.00
CA GLU A 281 -20.56 27.17 0.57
C GLU A 281 -20.11 28.58 0.13
N GLU A 282 -19.72 29.45 1.07
CA GLU A 282 -19.36 30.84 0.76
C GLU A 282 -17.98 30.90 0.13
N ALA A 283 -17.91 31.33 -1.15
CA ALA A 283 -16.68 31.36 -1.94
C ALA A 283 -15.66 32.45 -1.54
N THR A 284 -15.39 32.60 -0.24
CA THR A 284 -14.44 33.58 0.32
C THR A 284 -13.26 32.93 1.05
N GLY A 285 -13.15 31.60 1.04
CA GLY A 285 -12.11 30.81 1.71
C GLY A 285 -11.27 29.92 0.78
N TYR A 286 -10.58 28.93 1.34
CA TYR A 286 -9.78 27.98 0.56
C TYR A 286 -10.65 26.83 0.07
N PRO A 287 -10.71 26.53 -1.24
CA PRO A 287 -11.53 25.43 -1.73
C PRO A 287 -11.00 24.08 -1.24
N VAL A 288 -11.88 23.25 -0.70
CA VAL A 288 -11.60 21.90 -0.21
C VAL A 288 -12.66 20.93 -0.71
N SER A 289 -12.31 19.66 -0.84
CA SER A 289 -13.30 18.59 -0.98
C SER A 289 -13.79 18.19 0.41
N TYR A 290 -15.05 18.43 0.71
CA TYR A 290 -15.62 18.18 2.03
C TYR A 290 -16.56 16.97 1.96
N CYS A 291 -16.24 15.92 2.72
CA CYS A 291 -17.10 14.75 2.81
C CYS A 291 -18.37 15.11 3.59
N VAL A 292 -19.54 14.77 3.03
CA VAL A 292 -20.86 15.01 3.67
C VAL A 292 -21.57 13.71 4.04
N ASP A 293 -21.22 12.61 3.38
CA ASP A 293 -21.77 11.30 3.70
C ASP A 293 -20.79 10.16 3.44
N VAL A 294 -21.05 9.01 4.05
CA VAL A 294 -20.29 7.76 3.91
C VAL A 294 -21.24 6.58 3.81
N GLU A 295 -20.96 5.64 2.91
CA GLU A 295 -21.77 4.44 2.72
C GLU A 295 -21.80 3.55 3.97
N SER A 296 -22.95 2.92 4.25
CA SER A 296 -23.12 2.05 5.42
C SER A 296 -22.24 0.80 5.43
N GLY A 297 -21.73 0.38 4.26
CA GLY A 297 -20.87 -0.80 4.10
C GLY A 297 -19.43 -0.61 4.59
N VAL A 298 -18.98 0.64 4.74
CA VAL A 298 -17.57 0.97 5.06
C VAL A 298 -17.09 0.27 6.32
N LYS A 299 -17.89 0.23 7.39
CA LYS A 299 -17.51 -0.46 8.63
C LYS A 299 -17.13 -1.92 8.38
N ALA A 300 -17.99 -2.66 7.70
CA ALA A 300 -17.82 -4.09 7.52
C ALA A 300 -16.58 -4.40 6.68
N ASP A 301 -16.33 -3.60 5.64
CA ASP A 301 -15.15 -3.74 4.77
C ASP A 301 -13.86 -3.47 5.56
N MET A 302 -13.81 -2.34 6.27
CA MET A 302 -12.63 -1.95 7.06
C MET A 302 -12.30 -2.96 8.17
N LEU A 303 -13.30 -3.46 8.90
CA LEU A 303 -13.10 -4.48 9.93
C LEU A 303 -12.70 -5.85 9.35
N ALA A 304 -13.17 -6.18 8.13
CA ALA A 304 -12.75 -7.41 7.45
C ALA A 304 -11.25 -7.38 7.10
N ARG A 305 -10.70 -6.21 6.76
CA ARG A 305 -9.26 -6.04 6.50
C ARG A 305 -8.40 -6.23 7.75
N LEU A 306 -8.93 -5.92 8.93
CA LEU A 306 -8.24 -6.16 10.21
C LEU A 306 -8.25 -7.64 10.63
N SER A 307 -8.99 -8.48 9.92
CA SER A 307 -9.09 -9.90 10.22
C SER A 307 -7.89 -10.70 9.71
N LYS A 308 -7.81 -11.98 10.11
CA LYS A 308 -6.72 -12.89 9.76
C LYS A 308 -6.65 -13.02 8.22
N GLN A 309 -5.55 -12.53 7.65
CA GLN A 309 -5.29 -12.67 6.23
C GLN A 309 -4.99 -14.13 5.86
N THR A 310 -5.55 -14.56 4.74
CA THR A 310 -5.24 -15.83 4.10
C THR A 310 -3.98 -15.71 3.26
N ILE A 311 -3.28 -16.83 3.03
CA ILE A 311 -2.10 -16.82 2.14
C ILE A 311 -2.45 -16.31 0.74
N ALA A 312 -3.67 -16.57 0.25
CA ALA A 312 -4.13 -16.08 -1.04
C ALA A 312 -4.17 -14.54 -1.11
N GLN A 313 -4.48 -13.87 0.00
CA GLN A 313 -4.47 -12.39 0.08
C GLN A 313 -3.06 -11.80 0.15
N GLN A 314 -2.05 -12.61 0.51
CA GLN A 314 -0.65 -12.19 0.59
C GLN A 314 0.11 -12.39 -0.73
N VAL A 315 -0.42 -13.21 -1.66
CA VAL A 315 0.18 -13.44 -2.97
C VAL A 315 -0.39 -12.44 -3.97
N LEU A 316 0.40 -11.42 -4.31
CA LEU A 316 -0.03 -10.34 -5.21
C LEU A 316 0.10 -10.70 -6.70
N GLY A 317 1.00 -11.63 -7.05
CA GLY A 317 1.22 -12.03 -8.43
C GLY A 317 2.44 -12.94 -8.63
N LEU A 318 2.70 -13.30 -9.89
CA LEU A 318 3.89 -14.04 -10.33
C LEU A 318 5.01 -13.05 -10.67
N SER A 319 6.15 -13.12 -9.98
CA SER A 319 7.27 -12.18 -10.21
C SER A 319 8.08 -12.49 -11.46
N HIS A 320 8.74 -13.64 -11.47
CA HIS A 320 9.62 -14.07 -12.57
C HIS A 320 9.74 -15.59 -12.58
N ILE A 321 10.29 -16.11 -13.67
CA ILE A 321 10.69 -17.51 -13.82
C ILE A 321 12.21 -17.55 -13.87
N ASN A 322 12.84 -18.29 -12.95
CA ASN A 322 14.29 -18.44 -12.92
C ASN A 322 14.77 -19.56 -13.87
N VAL A 323 15.83 -19.29 -14.62
CA VAL A 323 16.47 -20.22 -15.55
C VAL A 323 17.99 -20.17 -15.35
N ILE A 324 18.59 -21.33 -15.08
CA ILE A 324 20.04 -21.46 -14.97
C ILE A 324 20.63 -21.65 -16.37
N VAL A 325 21.59 -20.80 -16.73
CA VAL A 325 22.22 -20.75 -18.05
C VAL A 325 23.74 -20.76 -17.94
N ASP A 326 24.40 -21.07 -19.06
CA ASP A 326 25.85 -21.02 -19.23
C ASP A 326 26.38 -19.60 -19.49
N ASP A 327 25.58 -18.76 -20.14
CA ASP A 327 25.88 -17.36 -20.40
C ASP A 327 24.57 -16.55 -20.48
N VAL A 328 24.45 -15.52 -19.63
CA VAL A 328 23.21 -14.73 -19.51
C VAL A 328 22.95 -13.83 -20.72
N GLU A 329 23.98 -13.37 -21.43
CA GLU A 329 23.82 -12.53 -22.62
C GLU A 329 23.43 -13.36 -23.84
N ALA A 330 24.09 -14.51 -24.03
CA ALA A 330 23.73 -15.45 -25.10
C ALA A 330 22.30 -16.00 -24.90
N ALA A 331 21.90 -16.25 -23.66
CA ALA A 331 20.54 -16.64 -23.32
C ALA A 331 19.53 -15.51 -23.59
N ALA A 332 19.87 -14.26 -23.26
CA ALA A 332 19.02 -13.11 -23.55
C ALA A 332 18.77 -12.97 -25.06
N ASP A 333 19.83 -13.07 -25.87
CA ASP A 333 19.74 -12.99 -27.33
C ASP A 333 18.94 -14.16 -27.93
N TYR A 334 19.09 -15.35 -27.36
CA TYR A 334 18.28 -16.51 -27.71
C TYR A 334 16.79 -16.24 -27.47
N TYR A 335 16.39 -15.88 -26.24
CA TYR A 335 14.99 -15.63 -25.91
C TYR A 335 14.39 -14.42 -26.63
N GLN A 336 15.20 -13.40 -26.91
CA GLN A 336 14.79 -12.29 -27.76
C GLN A 336 14.43 -12.75 -29.17
N ARG A 337 15.28 -13.58 -29.78
CA ARG A 337 15.03 -14.12 -31.12
C ARG A 337 13.83 -15.08 -31.13
N VAL A 338 13.79 -16.06 -30.23
CA VAL A 338 12.80 -17.15 -30.33
C VAL A 338 11.42 -16.76 -29.79
N LEU A 339 11.38 -15.87 -28.80
CA LEU A 339 10.15 -15.52 -28.08
C LEU A 339 9.90 -14.02 -27.97
N GLY A 340 10.72 -13.16 -28.57
CA GLY A 340 10.49 -11.71 -28.58
C GLY A 340 10.66 -11.05 -27.20
N PHE A 341 11.43 -11.66 -26.31
CA PHE A 341 11.80 -11.01 -25.05
C PHE A 341 12.74 -9.83 -25.28
N GLU A 342 12.71 -8.87 -24.37
CA GLU A 342 13.60 -7.71 -24.35
C GLU A 342 14.36 -7.69 -23.03
N ARG A 343 15.57 -7.12 -23.00
CA ARG A 343 16.32 -6.92 -21.75
C ARG A 343 15.51 -6.02 -20.82
N ALA A 344 15.30 -6.47 -19.58
CA ALA A 344 14.43 -5.77 -18.65
C ALA A 344 15.10 -4.50 -18.09
N GLN A 345 14.26 -3.52 -17.78
CA GLN A 345 14.64 -2.29 -17.11
C GLN A 345 13.84 -2.13 -15.82
N ASP A 346 14.45 -1.48 -14.82
CA ASP A 346 13.76 -1.07 -13.60
C ASP A 346 12.89 0.18 -13.84
N GLU A 347 12.18 0.62 -12.80
CA GLU A 347 11.31 1.82 -12.87
C GLU A 347 12.06 3.11 -13.24
N GLN A 348 13.39 3.14 -13.04
CA GLN A 348 14.26 4.26 -13.35
C GLN A 348 14.90 4.12 -14.73
N SER A 349 14.46 3.14 -15.53
CA SER A 349 15.01 2.82 -16.86
C SER A 349 16.46 2.32 -16.83
N ASN A 350 16.97 1.86 -15.68
CA ASN A 350 18.27 1.20 -15.62
C ASN A 350 18.14 -0.26 -16.07
N ALA A 351 19.17 -0.78 -16.72
CA ALA A 351 19.21 -2.19 -17.09
C ALA A 351 19.23 -3.10 -15.84
N MET A 352 18.36 -4.11 -15.82
CA MET A 352 18.34 -5.14 -14.77
C MET A 352 19.38 -6.24 -15.05
N TYR A 353 20.64 -5.83 -15.10
CA TYR A 353 21.79 -6.70 -15.29
C TYR A 353 22.80 -6.51 -14.17
N TYR A 354 23.08 -7.59 -13.45
CA TYR A 354 23.90 -7.59 -12.23
C TYR A 354 25.03 -8.61 -12.40
N PRO A 355 26.20 -8.19 -12.93
CA PRO A 355 27.34 -9.08 -13.10
C PRO A 355 28.11 -9.30 -11.80
N GLY A 356 28.58 -10.53 -11.57
CA GLY A 356 29.46 -10.87 -10.45
C GLY A 356 28.88 -10.61 -9.06
N VAL A 357 27.58 -10.88 -8.86
CA VAL A 357 26.91 -10.70 -7.57
C VAL A 357 27.54 -11.61 -6.52
N THR A 358 27.99 -11.02 -5.42
CA THR A 358 28.53 -11.74 -4.25
C THR A 358 27.77 -11.30 -3.00
N MET A 359 26.89 -12.15 -2.47
CA MET A 359 26.04 -11.81 -1.30
C MET A 359 25.86 -13.00 -0.36
N GLN A 360 26.27 -12.84 0.90
CA GLN A 360 26.12 -13.88 1.90
C GLN A 360 24.66 -14.14 2.28
N SER A 361 23.82 -13.10 2.30
CA SER A 361 22.38 -13.24 2.49
C SER A 361 21.75 -14.08 1.37
N PHE A 362 22.12 -13.79 0.11
CA PHE A 362 21.68 -14.61 -1.03
C PHE A 362 22.09 -16.07 -0.87
N ALA A 363 23.34 -16.34 -0.48
CA ALA A 363 23.80 -17.72 -0.26
C ALA A 363 23.00 -18.44 0.82
N LEU A 364 22.63 -17.75 1.91
CA LEU A 364 21.78 -18.29 2.96
C LEU A 364 20.37 -18.61 2.44
N ASP A 365 19.74 -17.64 1.77
CA ASP A 365 18.35 -17.73 1.32
C ASP A 365 18.19 -18.71 0.14
N ALA A 366 19.20 -18.84 -0.72
CA ALA A 366 19.26 -19.83 -1.80
C ALA A 366 19.61 -21.24 -1.31
N GLY A 367 19.79 -21.45 0.00
CA GLY A 367 20.11 -22.76 0.59
C GLY A 367 21.55 -23.22 0.38
N LEU A 368 22.45 -22.34 -0.06
CA LEU A 368 23.89 -22.62 -0.25
C LEU A 368 24.69 -22.47 1.05
N GLY A 369 24.10 -21.88 2.09
CA GLY A 369 24.70 -21.74 3.41
C GLY A 369 25.88 -20.76 3.41
N LYS A 370 27.07 -21.23 3.79
CA LYS A 370 28.30 -20.40 3.86
C LYS A 370 29.21 -20.54 2.64
N GLN A 371 28.71 -21.15 1.57
CA GLN A 371 29.50 -21.30 0.34
C GLN A 371 29.81 -19.94 -0.29
N GLN A 372 30.93 -19.87 -1.00
CA GLN A 372 31.23 -18.71 -1.83
C GLN A 372 30.27 -18.70 -3.02
N VAL A 373 29.58 -17.58 -3.20
CA VAL A 373 28.69 -17.37 -4.34
C VAL A 373 29.23 -16.25 -5.20
N GLU A 374 29.31 -16.51 -6.50
CA GLU A 374 29.60 -15.55 -7.56
C GLU A 374 28.71 -15.93 -8.76
N LEU A 375 27.74 -15.08 -9.11
CA LEU A 375 26.86 -15.33 -10.24
C LEU A 375 26.58 -14.06 -11.04
N ASP A 376 26.29 -14.24 -12.33
CA ASP A 376 25.71 -13.20 -13.17
C ASP A 376 24.18 -13.37 -13.17
N VAL A 377 23.45 -12.27 -13.00
CA VAL A 377 21.98 -12.24 -13.05
C VAL A 377 21.52 -11.26 -14.11
N LEU A 378 20.65 -11.70 -15.03
CA LEU A 378 20.05 -10.85 -16.05
C LEU A 378 18.55 -11.09 -16.11
N PHE A 379 17.75 -10.02 -16.10
CA PHE A 379 16.31 -10.12 -16.33
C PHE A 379 15.96 -9.78 -17.78
N ILE A 380 15.07 -10.58 -18.37
CA ILE A 380 14.40 -10.27 -19.64
C ILE A 380 12.88 -10.24 -19.43
N LYS A 381 12.18 -9.42 -20.19
CA LYS A 381 10.72 -9.24 -20.13
C LYS A 381 10.11 -9.45 -21.50
N HIS A 382 9.00 -10.18 -21.57
CA HIS A 382 8.22 -10.25 -22.81
C HIS A 382 7.21 -9.08 -22.85
N PRO A 383 7.21 -8.23 -23.89
CA PRO A 383 6.37 -7.03 -23.94
C PRO A 383 4.86 -7.34 -23.94
N ASN A 384 4.45 -8.39 -24.64
CA ASN A 384 3.04 -8.81 -24.69
C ASN A 384 2.61 -9.81 -23.62
N ALA A 385 3.45 -10.77 -23.20
CA ALA A 385 3.04 -11.76 -22.20
C ALA A 385 3.15 -11.23 -20.75
N GLY A 386 3.90 -10.16 -20.52
CA GLY A 386 4.04 -9.55 -19.19
C GLY A 386 4.82 -10.42 -18.19
N ILE A 387 5.52 -11.45 -18.65
CA ILE A 387 6.35 -12.32 -17.81
C ILE A 387 7.80 -11.85 -17.82
N TYR A 388 8.46 -12.01 -16.68
CA TYR A 388 9.90 -11.84 -16.53
C TYR A 388 10.57 -13.21 -16.45
N ILE A 389 11.71 -13.34 -17.10
CA ILE A 389 12.63 -14.47 -16.90
C ILE A 389 13.89 -13.91 -16.23
N GLU A 390 14.29 -14.55 -15.14
CA GLU A 390 15.55 -14.32 -14.44
C GLU A 390 16.56 -15.36 -14.92
N LEU A 391 17.56 -14.91 -15.67
CA LEU A 391 18.67 -15.73 -16.16
C LEU A 391 19.80 -15.68 -15.14
N MET A 392 20.27 -16.85 -14.69
CA MET A 392 21.38 -16.95 -13.76
C MET A 392 22.50 -17.82 -14.30
N HIS A 393 23.73 -17.30 -14.28
CA HIS A 393 24.93 -18.07 -14.54
C HIS A 393 25.80 -18.11 -13.27
N TYR A 394 25.88 -19.29 -12.64
CA TYR A 394 26.74 -19.51 -11.48
C TYR A 394 28.19 -19.72 -11.89
N ARG A 395 29.05 -18.75 -11.57
CA ARG A 395 30.51 -18.93 -11.65
C ARG A 395 31.01 -19.73 -10.46
N LYS A 396 30.41 -19.50 -9.29
CA LYS A 396 30.62 -20.27 -8.05
C LYS A 396 29.32 -20.37 -7.23
N PRO A 397 29.02 -21.54 -6.65
CA PRO A 397 29.63 -22.84 -6.92
C PRO A 397 29.32 -23.30 -8.37
N GLN A 398 30.21 -24.09 -8.97
CA GLN A 398 29.91 -24.71 -10.26
C GLN A 398 29.04 -25.96 -10.04
N GLY A 399 27.82 -25.91 -10.56
CA GLY A 399 26.91 -27.06 -10.63
C GLY A 399 27.17 -27.95 -11.85
N SER A 400 26.25 -28.89 -12.11
CA SER A 400 26.25 -29.64 -13.37
C SER A 400 25.91 -28.72 -14.54
N SER A 401 26.67 -28.81 -15.62
CA SER A 401 26.36 -28.15 -16.90
C SER A 401 25.59 -29.06 -17.87
N GLU A 402 25.23 -30.26 -17.44
CA GLU A 402 24.36 -31.16 -18.20
C GLU A 402 22.90 -30.84 -17.92
N LEU A 403 22.10 -30.69 -18.99
CA LEU A 403 20.67 -30.46 -18.87
C LEU A 403 20.00 -31.67 -18.19
N PRO A 404 19.07 -31.44 -17.23
CA PRO A 404 18.35 -32.52 -16.62
C PRO A 404 17.50 -33.27 -17.67
N PRO A 405 17.29 -34.59 -17.49
CA PRO A 405 16.35 -35.34 -18.31
C PRO A 405 14.97 -34.66 -18.29
N GLN A 406 14.36 -34.55 -19.46
CA GLN A 406 13.07 -33.89 -19.61
C GLN A 406 11.95 -34.78 -19.05
N PRO A 407 11.25 -34.35 -17.98
CA PRO A 407 10.13 -35.09 -17.45
C PRO A 407 8.92 -34.96 -18.39
N LYS A 408 8.08 -36.00 -18.45
CA LYS A 408 6.85 -35.94 -19.24
C LYS A 408 5.80 -35.11 -18.54
N THR A 409 4.86 -34.57 -19.30
CA THR A 409 3.76 -33.72 -18.78
C THR A 409 2.95 -34.39 -17.66
N TYR A 410 2.86 -35.72 -17.65
CA TYR A 410 2.09 -36.50 -16.67
C TYR A 410 2.94 -37.13 -15.56
N ASP A 411 4.26 -36.88 -15.51
CA ASP A 411 5.10 -37.35 -14.41
C ASP A 411 4.86 -36.51 -13.13
N LEU A 412 5.17 -37.02 -11.94
CA LEU A 412 5.02 -36.30 -10.67
C LEU A 412 6.24 -35.39 -10.32
N GLY A 413 6.00 -34.17 -9.81
CA GLY A 413 7.02 -33.23 -9.29
C GLY A 413 7.45 -32.11 -10.25
N GLY A 414 8.09 -31.02 -9.81
CA GLY A 414 8.68 -29.98 -10.68
C GLY A 414 7.73 -29.22 -11.66
N PRO A 415 8.22 -28.14 -12.30
CA PRO A 415 7.50 -27.49 -13.39
C PRO A 415 7.45 -28.42 -14.62
N ARG A 416 6.28 -28.51 -15.27
CA ARG A 416 6.04 -29.41 -16.41
C ARG A 416 6.06 -28.70 -17.75
N HIS A 417 5.56 -27.48 -17.78
CA HIS A 417 5.70 -26.57 -18.89
C HIS A 417 5.43 -25.13 -18.40
N ILE A 418 5.83 -24.16 -19.21
CA ILE A 418 5.43 -22.77 -19.10
C ILE A 418 4.59 -22.45 -20.33
N ALA A 419 3.36 -21.96 -20.14
CA ALA A 419 2.43 -21.70 -21.22
C ALA A 419 2.41 -20.22 -21.64
N MET A 420 2.35 -19.98 -22.95
CA MET A 420 2.14 -18.68 -23.57
C MET A 420 0.94 -18.72 -24.51
N GLU A 421 0.12 -17.68 -24.46
CA GLU A 421 -1.02 -17.53 -25.36
C GLU A 421 -0.58 -16.88 -26.69
N VAL A 422 -0.99 -17.47 -27.80
CA VAL A 422 -0.62 -17.04 -29.17
C VAL A 422 -1.86 -16.86 -30.04
N ALA A 423 -1.76 -15.97 -31.03
CA ALA A 423 -2.87 -15.67 -31.93
C ALA A 423 -3.08 -16.72 -33.02
N ASN A 424 -2.04 -17.49 -33.36
CA ASN A 424 -2.06 -18.51 -34.40
C ASN A 424 -1.00 -19.58 -34.12
N CYS A 425 -1.41 -20.73 -33.60
CA CYS A 425 -0.52 -21.83 -33.26
C CYS A 425 0.23 -22.38 -34.48
N ASN A 426 -0.38 -22.41 -35.67
CA ASN A 426 0.26 -22.96 -36.86
C ASN A 426 1.45 -22.10 -37.31
N GLU A 427 1.26 -20.78 -37.37
CA GLU A 427 2.34 -19.85 -37.73
C GLU A 427 3.49 -19.92 -36.71
N VAL A 428 3.16 -19.90 -35.42
CA VAL A 428 4.17 -19.97 -34.35
C VAL A 428 4.90 -21.32 -34.37
N PHE A 429 4.20 -22.42 -34.62
CA PHE A 429 4.80 -23.75 -34.75
C PHE A 429 5.84 -23.80 -35.86
N HIS A 430 5.50 -23.32 -37.06
CA HIS A 430 6.43 -23.28 -38.19
C HIS A 430 7.61 -22.36 -37.93
N TYR A 431 7.37 -21.16 -37.39
CA TYR A 431 8.42 -20.23 -37.00
C TYR A 431 9.42 -20.87 -36.03
N LEU A 432 8.93 -21.49 -34.95
CA LEU A 432 9.77 -22.10 -33.91
C LEU A 432 10.53 -23.32 -34.44
N LYS A 433 9.91 -24.13 -35.31
CA LYS A 433 10.56 -25.32 -35.89
C LYS A 433 11.82 -24.98 -36.69
N GLU A 434 11.91 -23.76 -37.22
CA GLU A 434 13.06 -23.28 -37.99
C GLU A 434 14.17 -22.63 -37.12
N GLN A 435 13.92 -22.41 -35.83
CA GLN A 435 14.88 -21.75 -34.95
C GLN A 435 15.98 -22.69 -34.44
N GLU A 436 17.22 -22.21 -34.46
CA GLU A 436 18.33 -22.91 -33.81
C GLU A 436 18.09 -23.05 -32.29
N GLY A 437 18.31 -24.26 -31.77
CA GLY A 437 18.15 -24.59 -30.35
C GLY A 437 16.72 -24.91 -29.93
N VAL A 438 15.77 -24.98 -30.87
CA VAL A 438 14.39 -25.41 -30.63
C VAL A 438 14.22 -26.88 -30.98
N ARG A 439 13.56 -27.64 -30.10
CA ARG A 439 13.16 -29.02 -30.37
C ARG A 439 11.68 -29.21 -30.07
N MET A 440 10.89 -29.60 -31.07
CA MET A 440 9.49 -29.98 -30.84
C MET A 440 9.42 -31.19 -29.90
N ILE A 441 8.40 -31.23 -29.02
CA ILE A 441 8.29 -32.30 -28.01
C ILE A 441 8.18 -33.69 -28.66
N ASN A 442 7.56 -33.73 -29.83
CA ASN A 442 7.42 -34.92 -30.65
C ASN A 442 8.21 -34.69 -31.96
N PRO A 443 9.22 -35.52 -32.25
CA PRO A 443 10.04 -35.38 -33.45
C PRO A 443 9.37 -35.91 -34.72
N SER A 444 8.17 -36.49 -34.64
CA SER A 444 7.44 -36.99 -35.81
C SER A 444 7.16 -35.88 -36.82
N GLU A 445 7.27 -36.18 -38.12
CA GLU A 445 6.89 -35.26 -39.19
C GLU A 445 5.40 -34.92 -39.16
N ASP A 446 4.57 -35.83 -38.64
CA ASP A 446 3.13 -35.65 -38.47
C ASP A 446 2.78 -34.75 -37.27
N TYR A 447 3.75 -34.34 -36.45
CA TYR A 447 3.47 -33.46 -35.31
C TYR A 447 3.19 -32.04 -35.80
N HIS A 448 1.97 -31.57 -35.55
CA HIS A 448 1.51 -30.22 -35.83
C HIS A 448 0.43 -29.83 -34.81
N PRO A 449 0.16 -28.53 -34.61
CA PRO A 449 -0.93 -28.08 -33.76
C PRO A 449 -2.27 -28.53 -34.34
N VAL A 450 -3.14 -29.09 -33.50
CA VAL A 450 -4.49 -29.52 -33.87
C VAL A 450 -5.46 -29.03 -32.80
N GLU A 451 -6.63 -28.57 -33.23
CA GLU A 451 -7.72 -28.21 -32.33
C GLU A 451 -8.15 -29.41 -31.49
N LEU A 452 -8.33 -29.20 -30.19
CA LEU A 452 -8.77 -30.23 -29.26
C LEU A 452 -10.23 -30.59 -29.49
N ASP A 453 -10.53 -31.89 -29.57
CA ASP A 453 -11.92 -32.34 -29.67
C ASP A 453 -12.76 -31.84 -28.48
N GLY A 454 -13.83 -31.10 -28.79
CA GLY A 454 -14.74 -30.52 -27.79
C GLY A 454 -14.30 -29.20 -27.15
N PHE A 455 -13.15 -28.63 -27.51
CA PHE A 455 -12.67 -27.35 -26.97
C PHE A 455 -12.14 -26.44 -28.09
N PRO A 456 -12.46 -25.13 -28.09
CA PRO A 456 -11.96 -24.20 -29.10
C PRO A 456 -10.51 -23.77 -28.80
N ILE A 457 -9.63 -24.75 -28.52
CA ILE A 457 -8.26 -24.53 -28.10
C ILE A 457 -7.35 -25.38 -28.98
N THR A 458 -6.31 -24.75 -29.51
CA THR A 458 -5.21 -25.43 -30.19
C THR A 458 -3.95 -25.20 -29.38
N PHE A 459 -3.10 -26.21 -29.21
CA PHE A 459 -1.79 -26.01 -28.59
C PHE A 459 -0.72 -26.93 -29.15
N PHE A 460 0.55 -26.61 -28.87
CA PHE A 460 1.67 -27.52 -29.06
C PHE A 460 2.78 -27.26 -28.03
N TYR A 461 3.70 -28.22 -27.90
CA TYR A 461 4.83 -28.14 -26.98
C TYR A 461 6.17 -28.20 -27.71
N TRP A 462 7.15 -27.48 -27.17
CA TRP A 462 8.54 -27.54 -27.60
C TRP A 462 9.47 -27.38 -26.40
N ILE A 463 10.74 -27.71 -26.60
CA ILE A 463 11.79 -27.70 -25.60
C ILE A 463 12.90 -26.78 -26.08
N ASP A 464 13.31 -25.84 -25.23
CA ASP A 464 14.40 -24.91 -25.54
C ASP A 464 15.78 -25.52 -25.25
N ARG A 465 16.84 -24.79 -25.63
CA ARG A 465 18.23 -25.25 -25.44
C ARG A 465 18.68 -25.32 -23.98
N TYR A 466 17.91 -24.77 -23.05
CA TYR A 466 18.15 -24.79 -21.61
C TYR A 466 17.28 -25.83 -20.89
N GLY A 467 16.53 -26.64 -21.65
CA GLY A 467 15.73 -27.73 -21.12
C GLY A 467 14.40 -27.27 -20.50
N ILE A 468 13.89 -26.11 -20.87
CA ILE A 468 12.55 -25.70 -20.48
C ILE A 468 11.55 -26.23 -21.50
N GLN A 469 10.47 -26.83 -21.01
CA GLN A 469 9.32 -27.17 -21.82
C GLN A 469 8.34 -25.99 -21.89
N TRP A 470 8.01 -25.57 -23.10
CA TRP A 470 7.10 -24.48 -23.40
C TRP A 470 5.80 -25.02 -24.02
N GLU A 471 4.68 -24.42 -23.67
CA GLU A 471 3.37 -24.61 -24.31
C GLU A 471 2.96 -23.33 -25.04
N MET A 472 2.48 -23.48 -26.28
CA MET A 472 1.90 -22.39 -27.07
C MET A 472 0.43 -22.68 -27.27
N GLU A 473 -0.44 -21.82 -26.75
CA GLU A 473 -1.90 -22.04 -26.72
C GLU A 473 -2.65 -20.95 -27.48
N GLU A 474 -3.55 -21.33 -28.38
CA GLU A 474 -4.46 -20.45 -29.13
C GLU A 474 -5.91 -20.71 -28.70
N GLY A 475 -6.73 -19.66 -28.66
CA GLY A 475 -8.19 -19.78 -28.54
C GLY A 475 -8.78 -19.40 -27.18
N ARG A 476 -7.95 -19.07 -26.19
CA ARG A 476 -8.42 -18.46 -24.93
C ARG A 476 -8.79 -16.99 -25.12
N ARG A 477 -9.61 -16.47 -24.19
CA ARG A 477 -9.87 -15.03 -24.09
C ARG A 477 -8.76 -14.40 -23.27
N VAL A 478 -7.88 -13.65 -23.94
CA VAL A 478 -6.82 -12.87 -23.30
C VAL A 478 -7.44 -11.81 -22.35
N GLY A 479 -7.11 -11.87 -21.07
CA GLY A 479 -7.46 -10.82 -20.10
C GLY A 479 -6.60 -9.54 -20.27
N VAL A 480 -7.06 -8.42 -19.72
CA VAL A 480 -6.41 -7.10 -19.91
C VAL A 480 -5.14 -6.91 -19.07
N SER A 481 -4.91 -7.71 -18.04
CA SER A 481 -3.76 -7.56 -17.13
C SER A 481 -2.61 -8.46 -17.54
N ARG A 482 -1.59 -7.86 -18.18
CA ARG A 482 -0.33 -8.50 -18.56
C ARG A 482 0.77 -8.07 -17.57
N GLY A 483 1.21 -8.99 -16.72
CA GLY A 483 2.41 -8.87 -15.87
C GLY A 483 2.25 -8.20 -14.50
N ILE A 484 3.36 -8.23 -13.73
CA ILE A 484 3.57 -7.30 -12.60
C ILE A 484 3.91 -5.94 -13.21
N VAL A 485 3.13 -4.94 -12.88
CA VAL A 485 3.44 -3.52 -13.17
C VAL A 485 3.98 -2.90 -11.91
#